data_AF-A0A0L9V1G7-F1
#
_entry.id   AF-A0A0L9V1G7-F1
#
_cell.length_a   1.000
_cell.length_b   1.000
_cell.length_c   1.000
_cell.angle_alpha   90.00
_cell.angle_beta   90.00
_cell.angle_gamma   90.00
#
_symmetry.space_group_name_H-M   'P 1'
#
loop_
_entity.id
_entity.type
_entity.pdbx_description
1 polymer ?
#
loop_
_entity_poly.entity_id
_entity_poly.type
_entity_poly.pdbx_seq_one_letter_code
_entity_poly.pdbx_strand_id
1 'polypeptide(L)'
;MWRETTSLVVLLLLVHRSHGGCLPSSCGNITNITHPFRLKGDPEKCGEESYELGCENNVTVLYLNSAQFHVQAINYNNYTVRVVDPAIQHHNCSSLPLRSLSRSNFSDTYTYPTDLYQVGLSEYRNWKSLSFEHIVFLNCNHSVRENEKYVETGECVKWDSKGYAYAVGGDLKAEDFEVGCDVKLVAPTSLRTLNNHSYNSMHRGLAYGFEISWLKLACHKHCPLSQSSCYFDYSSQKFKCLFGEIS
;
A
#
# COMPACT_ATOMS: atom_id res chain seq x y z
N MET A 1 33.90 -51.32 32.02
CA MET A 1 32.79 -50.78 32.85
C MET A 1 32.81 -49.27 32.75
N TRP A 2 32.22 -48.72 31.68
CA TRP A 2 31.92 -47.29 31.53
C TRP A 2 30.57 -47.25 30.83
N ARG A 3 29.56 -46.69 31.51
CA ARG A 3 28.18 -46.60 31.02
C ARG A 3 27.90 -45.13 30.78
N GLU A 4 28.00 -44.72 29.52
CA GLU A 4 27.64 -43.38 29.07
C GLU A 4 26.13 -43.20 29.24
N THR A 5 25.73 -42.30 30.14
CA THR A 5 24.33 -41.89 30.28
C THR A 5 24.08 -40.70 29.36
N THR A 6 23.41 -40.95 28.24
CA THR A 6 22.88 -39.89 27.37
C THR A 6 21.73 -39.18 28.08
N SER A 7 21.94 -37.91 28.47
CA SER A 7 20.88 -37.03 28.98
C SER A 7 19.98 -36.57 27.83
N LEU A 8 18.73 -37.02 27.84
CA LEU A 8 17.66 -36.49 27.00
C LEU A 8 17.20 -35.15 27.57
N VAL A 9 17.56 -34.05 26.91
CA VAL A 9 17.00 -32.73 27.18
C VAL A 9 15.63 -32.66 26.50
N VAL A 10 14.57 -32.86 27.28
CA VAL A 10 13.20 -32.62 26.83
C VAL A 10 12.97 -31.11 26.85
N LEU A 11 12.98 -30.47 25.68
CA LEU A 11 12.47 -29.11 25.53
C LEU A 11 10.96 -29.15 25.78
N LEU A 12 10.55 -28.82 27.00
CA LEU A 12 9.17 -28.52 27.34
C LEU A 12 8.77 -27.24 26.58
N LEU A 13 8.14 -27.42 25.41
CA LEU A 13 7.36 -26.37 24.79
C LEU A 13 6.23 -26.04 25.76
N LEU A 14 6.38 -24.92 26.48
CA LEU A 14 5.29 -24.32 27.23
C LEU A 14 4.23 -23.90 26.22
N VAL A 15 3.30 -24.81 25.92
CA VAL A 15 2.01 -24.45 25.34
C VAL A 15 1.30 -23.63 26.41
N HIS A 16 1.56 -22.32 26.40
CA HIS A 16 0.76 -21.37 27.14
C HIS A 16 -0.66 -21.52 26.61
N ARG A 17 -1.49 -22.20 27.40
CA ARG A 17 -2.93 -22.25 27.22
C ARG A 17 -3.45 -20.84 27.57
N SER A 18 -3.26 -19.91 26.64
CA SER A 18 -3.81 -18.57 26.70
C SER A 18 -5.34 -18.69 26.77
N HIS A 19 -5.92 -18.22 27.87
CA HIS A 19 -7.35 -18.01 27.97
C HIS A 19 -7.80 -16.98 26.93
N GLY A 20 -8.33 -17.48 25.81
CA GLY A 20 -9.34 -16.80 24.98
C GLY A 20 -8.89 -15.66 24.07
N GLY A 21 -7.82 -14.92 24.39
CA GLY A 21 -7.42 -13.70 23.67
C GLY A 21 -6.49 -13.93 22.49
N CYS A 22 -6.58 -13.04 21.48
CA CYS A 22 -5.61 -12.93 20.40
C CYS A 22 -4.49 -11.98 20.82
N LEU A 23 -3.29 -12.52 21.04
CA LEU A 23 -2.11 -11.71 21.28
C LEU A 23 -1.62 -11.12 19.96
N PRO A 24 -1.10 -9.88 19.95
CA PRO A 24 -0.49 -9.31 18.76
C PRO A 24 0.69 -10.14 18.26
N SER A 25 0.73 -10.40 16.96
CA SER A 25 1.86 -11.01 16.28
C SER A 25 2.87 -9.94 15.83
N SER A 26 4.08 -10.37 15.47
CA SER A 26 5.14 -9.46 15.02
C SER A 26 6.04 -10.09 13.96
N CYS A 27 6.55 -9.27 13.04
CA CYS A 27 7.54 -9.66 12.05
C CYS A 27 8.37 -8.44 11.63
N GLY A 28 9.70 -8.51 11.80
CA GLY A 28 10.59 -7.40 11.49
C GLY A 28 10.24 -6.13 12.26
N ASN A 29 10.10 -5.03 11.52
CA ASN A 29 9.77 -3.72 12.08
C ASN A 29 8.28 -3.57 12.46
N ILE A 30 7.42 -4.52 12.07
CA ILE A 30 5.99 -4.48 12.41
C ILE A 30 5.77 -5.33 13.66
N THR A 31 5.65 -4.65 14.80
CA THR A 31 5.58 -5.30 16.13
C THR A 31 4.17 -5.49 16.67
N ASN A 32 3.15 -4.95 15.99
CA ASN A 32 1.75 -4.98 16.44
C ASN A 32 0.83 -5.38 15.28
N ILE A 33 0.85 -6.67 14.94
CA ILE A 33 -0.03 -7.28 13.95
C ILE A 33 -1.24 -7.87 14.71
N THR A 34 -2.40 -7.28 14.49
CA THR A 34 -3.67 -7.65 15.11
C THR A 34 -4.77 -7.66 14.06
N HIS A 35 -5.95 -8.16 14.45
CA HIS A 35 -7.14 -8.12 13.60
C HIS A 35 -7.32 -6.73 12.94
N PRO A 36 -7.53 -6.66 11.61
CA PRO A 36 -7.85 -7.79 10.73
C PRO A 36 -6.64 -8.57 10.20
N PHE A 37 -5.43 -8.07 10.37
CA PHE A 37 -4.24 -8.74 9.88
C PHE A 37 -3.88 -9.95 10.75
N ARG A 38 -3.25 -10.93 10.11
CA ARG A 38 -2.67 -12.12 10.75
C ARG A 38 -1.42 -12.54 9.99
N LEU A 39 -0.49 -13.20 10.67
CA LEU A 39 0.60 -13.94 10.03
C LEU A 39 0.16 -15.36 9.73
N LYS A 40 0.85 -16.00 8.78
CA LYS A 40 0.73 -17.43 8.55
C LYS A 40 1.05 -18.21 9.83
N GLY A 41 0.10 -19.01 10.30
CA GLY A 41 0.22 -19.79 11.53
C GLY A 41 -0.46 -19.17 12.75
N ASP A 42 -0.93 -17.92 12.67
CA ASP A 42 -1.80 -17.35 13.69
C ASP A 42 -3.13 -18.12 13.75
N PRO A 43 -3.76 -18.25 14.93
CA PRO A 43 -5.07 -18.89 15.04
C PRO A 43 -6.11 -18.21 14.15
N GLU A 44 -6.99 -18.99 13.52
CA GLU A 44 -7.98 -18.46 12.58
C GLU A 44 -8.86 -17.34 13.15
N LYS A 45 -9.19 -17.42 14.44
CA LYS A 45 -9.97 -16.40 15.14
C LYS A 45 -9.24 -15.05 15.34
N CYS A 46 -7.95 -14.95 15.01
CA CYS A 46 -7.09 -13.81 15.33
C CYS A 46 -6.78 -12.90 14.13
N GLY A 47 -7.42 -13.12 13.00
CA GLY A 47 -7.37 -12.24 11.83
C GLY A 47 -8.25 -12.78 10.72
N GLU A 48 -8.40 -12.02 9.66
CA GLU A 48 -9.12 -12.44 8.46
C GLU A 48 -8.14 -13.12 7.50
N GLU A 49 -8.54 -14.24 6.91
CA GLU A 49 -7.70 -14.95 5.91
C GLU A 49 -7.33 -14.06 4.73
N SER A 50 -8.25 -13.19 4.30
CA SER A 50 -8.05 -12.23 3.22
C SER A 50 -7.09 -11.09 3.55
N TYR A 51 -6.68 -10.94 4.82
CA TYR A 51 -5.70 -9.94 5.29
C TYR A 51 -4.45 -10.62 5.87
N GLU A 52 -4.15 -11.86 5.46
CA GLU A 52 -2.94 -12.55 5.86
C GLU A 52 -1.68 -11.86 5.28
N LEU A 53 -0.70 -11.63 6.16
CA LEU A 53 0.61 -11.07 5.86
C LEU A 53 1.65 -12.18 5.83
N GLY A 54 2.58 -12.08 4.88
CA GLY A 54 3.79 -12.88 4.87
C GLY A 54 4.83 -12.34 5.86
N CYS A 55 5.74 -13.22 6.30
CA CYS A 55 6.95 -12.86 7.03
C CYS A 55 8.14 -13.55 6.37
N GLU A 56 8.85 -12.82 5.51
CA GLU A 56 9.95 -13.36 4.72
C GLU A 56 11.25 -12.69 5.14
N ASN A 57 12.25 -13.47 5.57
CA ASN A 57 13.56 -12.94 6.02
C ASN A 57 13.44 -11.79 7.04
N ASN A 58 12.51 -11.92 8.00
CA ASN A 58 12.21 -10.90 8.99
C ASN A 58 11.66 -9.58 8.40
N VAL A 59 10.99 -9.64 7.25
CA VAL A 59 10.27 -8.53 6.61
C VAL A 59 8.79 -8.90 6.51
N THR A 60 7.92 -8.00 6.98
CA THR A 60 6.47 -8.15 6.81
C THR A 60 6.08 -7.85 5.36
N VAL A 61 5.35 -8.77 4.75
CA VAL A 61 5.02 -8.76 3.33
C VAL A 61 3.51 -8.71 3.16
N LEU A 62 3.05 -7.85 2.26
CA LEU A 62 1.66 -7.83 1.80
C LEU A 62 1.62 -8.22 0.32
N TYR A 63 0.72 -9.15 -0.02
CA TYR A 63 0.48 -9.58 -1.40
C TYR A 63 -0.80 -8.93 -1.92
N LEU A 64 -0.69 -8.15 -3.00
CA LEU A 64 -1.81 -7.47 -3.66
C LEU A 64 -1.65 -7.62 -5.16
N ASN A 65 -2.71 -7.91 -5.90
CA ASN A 65 -2.67 -7.94 -7.37
C ASN A 65 -1.53 -8.81 -7.95
N SER A 66 -1.35 -10.01 -7.38
CA SER A 66 -0.25 -10.95 -7.73
C SER A 66 1.16 -10.39 -7.48
N ALA A 67 1.27 -9.47 -6.53
CA ALA A 67 2.41 -8.60 -6.41
C ALA A 67 2.79 -8.41 -4.94
N GLN A 68 4.09 -8.50 -4.66
CA GLN A 68 4.65 -8.37 -3.33
C GLN A 68 4.97 -6.91 -3.01
N PHE A 69 4.69 -6.50 -1.78
CA PHE A 69 5.11 -5.23 -1.20
C PHE A 69 5.61 -5.41 0.23
N HIS A 70 6.60 -4.61 0.62
CA HIS A 70 7.08 -4.58 2.00
C HIS A 70 6.19 -3.64 2.83
N VAL A 71 5.66 -4.14 3.94
CA VAL A 71 4.86 -3.33 4.86
C VAL A 71 5.77 -2.44 5.69
N GLN A 72 5.52 -1.13 5.64
CA GLN A 72 6.28 -0.12 6.35
C GLN A 72 5.57 0.37 7.63
N ALA A 73 4.23 0.37 7.63
CA ALA A 73 3.44 0.72 8.80
C ALA A 73 2.00 0.19 8.67
N ILE A 74 1.39 -0.14 9.80
CA ILE A 74 -0.04 -0.44 9.92
C ILE A 74 -0.64 0.59 10.88
N ASN A 75 -1.64 1.35 10.42
CA ASN A 75 -2.34 2.35 11.21
C ASN A 75 -3.79 1.93 11.44
N TYR A 76 -4.07 1.41 12.64
CA TYR A 76 -5.42 0.97 13.03
C TYR A 76 -6.39 2.12 13.29
N ASN A 77 -5.91 3.32 13.59
CA ASN A 77 -6.77 4.49 13.82
C ASN A 77 -7.36 5.00 12.50
N ASN A 78 -6.55 5.01 11.45
CA ASN A 78 -6.94 5.49 10.12
C ASN A 78 -7.31 4.35 9.14
N TYR A 79 -7.17 3.10 9.56
CA TYR A 79 -7.42 1.91 8.77
C TYR A 79 -6.60 1.87 7.48
N THR A 80 -5.30 2.20 7.57
CA THR A 80 -4.36 2.25 6.45
C THR A 80 -3.10 1.42 6.67
N VAL A 81 -2.64 0.75 5.61
CA VAL A 81 -1.34 0.06 5.58
C VAL A 81 -0.48 0.79 4.57
N ARG A 82 0.70 1.22 5.01
CA ARG A 82 1.70 1.83 4.14
C ARG A 82 2.65 0.75 3.66
N VAL A 83 2.81 0.66 2.35
CA VAL A 83 3.66 -0.33 1.71
C VAL A 83 4.62 0.31 0.73
N VAL A 84 5.73 -0.36 0.46
CA VAL A 84 6.72 0.05 -0.54
C VAL A 84 7.00 -1.10 -1.50
N ASP A 85 7.22 -0.78 -2.77
CA ASP A 85 7.67 -1.77 -3.75
C ASP A 85 9.09 -2.25 -3.38
N PRO A 86 9.32 -3.57 -3.31
CA PRO A 86 10.59 -4.12 -2.84
C PRO A 86 11.80 -3.77 -3.71
N ALA A 87 11.61 -3.34 -4.96
CA ALA A 87 12.71 -2.87 -5.81
C ALA A 87 13.20 -1.47 -5.45
N ILE A 88 12.42 -0.68 -4.71
CA ILE A 88 12.85 0.67 -4.32
C ILE A 88 13.91 0.58 -3.22
N GLN A 89 15.06 1.18 -3.48
CA GLN A 89 16.19 1.21 -2.58
C GLN A 89 16.41 2.64 -2.08
N HIS A 90 16.55 2.79 -0.76
CA HIS A 90 16.89 4.07 -0.18
C HIS A 90 18.26 4.54 -0.69
N HIS A 91 18.38 5.83 -1.04
CA HIS A 91 19.58 6.45 -1.61
C HIS A 91 20.03 5.97 -3.00
N ASN A 92 19.27 5.11 -3.69
CA ASN A 92 19.54 4.74 -5.08
C ASN A 92 18.46 5.33 -5.99
N CYS A 93 18.70 6.52 -6.54
CA CYS A 93 17.71 7.21 -7.38
C CYS A 93 17.33 6.45 -8.66
N SER A 94 18.12 5.45 -9.05
CA SER A 94 17.86 4.61 -10.24
C SER A 94 16.93 3.43 -9.94
N SER A 95 16.61 3.18 -8.68
CA SER A 95 15.69 2.12 -8.32
C SER A 95 14.26 2.51 -8.68
N LEU A 96 13.64 1.73 -9.56
CA LEU A 96 12.25 1.93 -9.99
C LEU A 96 11.37 0.78 -9.49
N PRO A 97 10.06 1.02 -9.31
CA PRO A 97 9.10 -0.04 -9.01
C PRO A 97 9.13 -1.16 -10.05
N LEU A 98 8.87 -2.40 -9.62
CA LEU A 98 8.86 -3.55 -10.53
C LEU A 98 7.70 -3.54 -11.53
N ARG A 99 6.62 -2.83 -11.19
CA ARG A 99 5.38 -2.85 -11.97
C ARG A 99 4.67 -1.51 -11.91
N SER A 100 3.95 -1.20 -12.98
CA SER A 100 3.11 -0.01 -13.03
C SER A 100 1.86 -0.21 -12.17
N LEU A 101 1.59 0.75 -11.28
CA LEU A 101 0.42 0.77 -10.42
C LEU A 101 -0.20 2.16 -10.43
N SER A 102 -1.48 2.20 -10.74
CA SER A 102 -2.29 3.41 -10.70
C SER A 102 -3.51 3.19 -9.79
N ARG A 103 -4.34 4.22 -9.67
CA ARG A 103 -5.56 4.15 -8.86
C ARG A 103 -6.53 3.07 -9.36
N SER A 104 -6.56 2.81 -10.67
CA SER A 104 -7.46 1.82 -11.26
C SER A 104 -7.13 0.39 -10.85
N ASN A 105 -5.92 0.12 -10.33
CA ASN A 105 -5.57 -1.19 -9.77
C ASN A 105 -6.26 -1.49 -8.43
N PHE A 106 -6.95 -0.51 -7.83
CA PHE A 106 -7.57 -0.64 -6.51
C PHE A 106 -8.95 0.05 -6.43
N SER A 107 -9.45 0.55 -7.56
CA SER A 107 -10.74 1.22 -7.66
C SER A 107 -11.32 0.87 -9.01
N ASP A 108 -12.11 -0.20 -9.05
CA ASP A 108 -12.99 -0.42 -10.19
C ASP A 108 -14.07 0.68 -10.18
N THR A 109 -14.17 1.42 -11.28
CA THR A 109 -15.13 2.52 -11.44
C THR A 109 -16.50 2.01 -11.93
N TYR A 110 -16.58 0.76 -12.39
CA TYR A 110 -17.76 0.21 -13.06
C TYR A 110 -18.41 -0.95 -12.31
N THR A 111 -17.68 -1.63 -11.44
CA THR A 111 -18.19 -2.80 -10.71
C THR A 111 -18.17 -2.54 -9.21
N TYR A 112 -19.19 -3.05 -8.49
CA TYR A 112 -19.20 -3.07 -7.02
C TYR A 112 -17.82 -3.51 -6.53
N PRO A 113 -17.03 -2.64 -5.88
CA PRO A 113 -15.62 -2.90 -5.69
C PRO A 113 -15.48 -4.15 -4.84
N THR A 114 -15.02 -5.25 -5.41
CA THR A 114 -14.77 -6.51 -4.68
C THR A 114 -13.43 -6.47 -3.94
N ASP A 115 -12.63 -5.43 -4.19
CA ASP A 115 -11.29 -5.30 -3.64
C ASP A 115 -11.31 -5.19 -2.11
N LEU A 116 -10.35 -5.89 -1.49
CA LEU A 116 -10.12 -5.93 -0.05
C LEU A 116 -9.49 -4.62 0.45
N TYR A 117 -8.68 -4.00 -0.40
CA TYR A 117 -8.03 -2.74 -0.13
C TYR A 117 -8.52 -1.67 -1.09
N GLN A 118 -8.66 -0.45 -0.59
CA GLN A 118 -9.16 0.68 -1.35
C GLN A 118 -8.24 1.89 -1.22
N VAL A 119 -8.28 2.74 -2.24
CA VAL A 119 -7.34 3.85 -2.44
C VAL A 119 -8.03 5.19 -2.59
N GLY A 120 -9.35 5.22 -2.45
CA GLY A 120 -10.17 6.41 -2.54
C GLY A 120 -11.59 6.03 -2.16
N LEU A 121 -12.24 6.90 -1.41
CA LEU A 121 -13.66 6.77 -1.10
C LEU A 121 -14.36 8.03 -1.61
N SER A 122 -15.50 7.85 -2.26
CA SER A 122 -16.26 8.89 -2.97
C SER A 122 -16.38 10.21 -2.21
N GLU A 123 -16.10 11.34 -2.86
CA GLU A 123 -16.13 12.68 -2.24
C GLU A 123 -17.52 13.14 -1.76
N TYR A 124 -18.60 12.42 -2.09
CA TYR A 124 -19.98 12.85 -1.84
C TYR A 124 -20.39 12.98 -0.35
N ARG A 125 -19.59 12.52 0.63
CA ARG A 125 -19.96 12.57 2.07
C ARG A 125 -18.80 12.85 3.03
N ASN A 126 -18.09 13.98 2.89
CA ASN A 126 -17.00 14.38 3.82
C ASN A 126 -15.92 13.28 4.02
N TRP A 127 -15.66 12.49 2.97
CA TRP A 127 -14.69 11.41 3.03
C TRP A 127 -13.29 11.95 2.68
N LYS A 128 -12.29 11.69 3.54
CA LYS A 128 -10.89 11.94 3.21
C LYS A 128 -10.46 10.89 2.19
N SER A 129 -10.35 11.28 0.92
CA SER A 129 -9.69 10.47 -0.09
C SER A 129 -8.30 10.07 0.42
N LEU A 130 -7.96 8.79 0.35
CA LEU A 130 -6.57 8.36 0.41
C LEU A 130 -5.89 8.81 -0.88
N SER A 131 -5.60 10.09 -0.98
CA SER A 131 -4.81 10.62 -2.06
C SER A 131 -3.36 10.14 -1.90
N PHE A 132 -3.04 8.97 -2.44
CA PHE A 132 -1.71 8.84 -3.01
C PHE A 132 -1.68 9.55 -4.34
N GLU A 133 -0.62 10.30 -4.52
CA GLU A 133 -0.24 10.90 -5.79
C GLU A 133 0.43 9.84 -6.64
N HIS A 134 0.49 10.08 -7.95
CA HIS A 134 1.19 9.23 -8.89
C HIS A 134 2.43 9.94 -9.39
N ILE A 135 3.48 9.17 -9.67
CA ILE A 135 4.63 9.61 -10.44
C ILE A 135 4.56 8.87 -11.77
N VAL A 136 4.38 9.62 -12.84
CA VAL A 136 4.32 9.10 -14.21
C VAL A 136 5.70 9.27 -14.82
N PHE A 137 6.31 8.15 -15.19
CA PHE A 137 7.59 8.12 -15.86
C PHE A 137 7.39 8.03 -17.36
N LEU A 138 8.08 8.89 -18.11
CA LEU A 138 7.96 8.99 -19.54
C LEU A 138 9.32 8.83 -20.23
N ASN A 139 9.28 8.39 -21.48
CA ASN A 139 10.38 8.51 -22.42
C ASN A 139 9.93 9.31 -23.63
N CYS A 140 10.63 10.41 -23.93
CA CYS A 140 10.32 11.28 -25.06
C CYS A 140 11.39 11.19 -26.14
N ASN A 141 11.00 11.28 -27.41
CA ASN A 141 11.93 11.32 -28.54
C ASN A 141 12.59 12.71 -28.75
N HIS A 142 12.18 13.71 -27.98
CA HIS A 142 12.68 15.09 -28.00
C HIS A 142 12.74 15.66 -26.57
N SER A 143 13.46 16.77 -26.40
CA SER A 143 13.55 17.49 -25.13
C SER A 143 12.30 18.32 -24.90
N VAL A 144 11.65 18.11 -23.76
CA VAL A 144 10.49 18.89 -23.29
C VAL A 144 11.01 20.00 -22.37
N ARG A 145 10.94 21.26 -22.82
CA ARG A 145 11.46 22.42 -22.07
C ARG A 145 10.39 23.42 -21.64
N GLU A 146 9.30 23.50 -22.39
CA GLU A 146 8.25 24.50 -22.17
C GLU A 146 7.22 24.04 -21.13
N ASN A 147 7.19 22.74 -20.82
CA ASN A 147 6.24 22.15 -19.88
C ASN A 147 6.90 21.87 -18.53
N GLU A 148 6.69 22.76 -17.57
CA GLU A 148 7.25 22.69 -16.22
C GLU A 148 6.81 21.45 -15.41
N LYS A 149 5.80 20.70 -15.88
CA LYS A 149 5.38 19.44 -15.26
C LYS A 149 6.38 18.31 -15.48
N TYR A 150 7.17 18.38 -16.55
CA TYR A 150 8.13 17.35 -16.95
C TYR A 150 9.47 17.59 -16.25
N VAL A 151 9.73 16.80 -15.21
CA VAL A 151 10.99 16.87 -14.45
C VAL A 151 12.00 15.92 -15.09
N GLU A 152 13.14 16.47 -15.52
CA GLU A 152 14.26 15.65 -16.00
C GLU A 152 14.77 14.73 -14.90
N THR A 153 14.91 13.45 -15.24
CA THR A 153 15.40 12.42 -14.30
C THR A 153 16.94 12.31 -14.28
N GLY A 154 17.62 13.02 -15.18
CA GLY A 154 19.07 13.02 -15.31
C GLY A 154 19.64 11.63 -15.57
N GLU A 155 20.68 11.25 -14.83
CA GLU A 155 21.32 9.93 -14.97
C GLU A 155 20.59 8.80 -14.24
N CYS A 156 19.60 9.12 -13.41
CA CYS A 156 18.95 8.15 -12.55
C CYS A 156 18.07 7.18 -13.35
N VAL A 157 17.35 7.65 -14.36
CA VAL A 157 16.46 6.80 -15.16
C VAL A 157 16.98 6.71 -16.57
N LYS A 158 17.29 5.48 -16.99
CA LYS A 158 17.74 5.17 -18.35
C LYS A 158 16.87 4.06 -18.89
N TRP A 159 16.18 4.35 -19.99
CA TRP A 159 15.39 3.36 -20.72
C TRP A 159 16.27 2.67 -21.76
N ASP A 160 15.88 1.45 -22.17
CA ASP A 160 16.58 0.71 -23.22
C ASP A 160 16.51 1.43 -24.58
N SER A 161 15.46 2.21 -24.80
CA SER A 161 15.28 3.05 -25.99
C SER A 161 16.01 4.37 -25.85
N LYS A 162 16.60 4.86 -26.96
CA LYS A 162 17.08 6.24 -27.06
C LYS A 162 15.94 7.22 -26.77
N GLY A 163 16.22 8.26 -26.00
CA GLY A 163 15.25 9.29 -25.67
C GLY A 163 15.62 10.08 -24.41
N TYR A 164 14.70 10.93 -23.99
CA TYR A 164 14.79 11.78 -22.82
C TYR A 164 13.84 11.25 -21.76
N ALA A 165 14.38 10.93 -20.58
CA ALA A 165 13.61 10.35 -19.47
C ALA A 165 13.09 11.45 -18.54
N TYR A 166 11.77 11.47 -18.37
CA TYR A 166 11.06 12.45 -17.55
C TYR A 166 10.21 11.78 -16.47
N ALA A 167 9.95 12.51 -15.39
CA ALA A 167 8.98 12.16 -14.38
C ALA A 167 8.00 13.32 -14.19
N VAL A 168 6.71 13.00 -14.08
CA VAL A 168 5.64 13.96 -13.80
C VAL A 168 4.97 13.55 -12.50
N GLY A 169 4.88 14.48 -11.55
CA GLY A 169 4.13 14.28 -10.30
C GLY A 169 2.66 14.63 -10.47
N GLY A 170 1.79 13.79 -9.90
CA GLY A 170 0.34 13.96 -9.96
C GLY A 170 -0.31 13.36 -11.21
N ASP A 171 -1.54 13.78 -11.46
CA ASP A 171 -2.33 13.30 -12.60
C ASP A 171 -1.86 13.99 -13.89
N LEU A 172 -1.50 13.19 -14.89
CA LEU A 172 -1.15 13.68 -16.23
C LEU A 172 -2.42 13.77 -17.09
N LYS A 173 -2.91 14.98 -17.32
CA LYS A 173 -4.08 15.20 -18.18
C LYS A 173 -3.69 15.05 -19.66
N ALA A 174 -4.68 14.77 -20.51
CA ALA A 174 -4.47 14.69 -21.95
C ALA A 174 -3.93 16.00 -22.55
N GLU A 175 -4.31 17.15 -22.00
CA GLU A 175 -3.80 18.48 -22.42
C GLU A 175 -2.32 18.69 -22.09
N ASP A 176 -1.79 17.97 -21.10
CA ASP A 176 -0.40 18.05 -20.65
C ASP A 176 0.50 17.01 -21.32
N PHE A 177 -0.07 16.13 -22.14
CA PHE A 177 0.66 15.03 -22.74
C PHE A 177 1.42 15.49 -23.99
N GLU A 178 2.75 15.44 -23.92
CA GLU A 178 3.62 15.90 -25.01
C GLU A 178 3.70 14.85 -26.12
N VAL A 179 3.52 15.31 -27.37
CA VAL A 179 3.52 14.44 -28.55
C VAL A 179 4.91 13.85 -28.78
N GLY A 180 5.02 12.52 -28.85
CA GLY A 180 6.31 11.83 -28.99
C GLY A 180 6.92 11.37 -27.65
N CYS A 181 6.14 11.49 -26.56
CA CYS A 181 6.42 10.83 -25.29
C CYS A 181 5.59 9.55 -25.13
N ASP A 182 6.18 8.54 -24.48
CA ASP A 182 5.52 7.30 -24.08
C ASP A 182 5.54 7.17 -22.57
N VAL A 183 4.41 6.80 -21.96
CA VAL A 183 4.38 6.38 -20.55
C VAL A 183 5.09 5.03 -20.42
N LYS A 184 6.10 4.96 -19.56
CA LYS A 184 6.85 3.74 -19.26
C LYS A 184 6.44 3.11 -17.93
N LEU A 185 6.11 3.92 -16.93
CA LEU A 185 5.77 3.44 -15.60
C LEU A 185 4.89 4.45 -14.86
N VAL A 186 3.94 3.95 -14.06
CA VAL A 186 3.19 4.76 -13.10
C VAL A 186 3.43 4.19 -11.71
N ALA A 187 3.76 5.06 -10.76
CA ALA A 187 4.13 4.64 -9.41
C ALA A 187 3.38 5.47 -8.36
N PRO A 188 2.73 4.83 -7.37
CA PRO A 188 2.01 5.54 -6.32
C PRO A 188 2.93 6.01 -5.20
N THR A 189 2.58 7.14 -4.58
CA THR A 189 3.19 7.60 -3.32
C THR A 189 2.20 8.39 -2.46
N SER A 190 2.19 8.14 -1.16
CA SER A 190 1.38 8.91 -0.21
C SER A 190 2.11 10.13 0.38
N LEU A 191 3.27 10.49 -0.18
CA LEU A 191 3.99 11.70 0.23
C LEU A 191 3.34 12.94 -0.40
N ARG A 192 2.45 13.62 0.35
CA ARG A 192 1.63 14.77 -0.09
C ARG A 192 2.38 16.08 -0.39
N THR A 193 3.70 16.09 -0.28
CA THR A 193 4.55 17.27 -0.50
C THR A 193 5.52 17.02 -1.64
N LEU A 194 5.05 16.46 -2.76
CA LEU A 194 5.77 16.50 -4.03
C LEU A 194 5.75 17.94 -4.56
N ASN A 195 6.40 18.87 -3.85
CA ASN A 195 6.65 20.20 -4.38
C ASN A 195 7.57 20.00 -5.60
N ASN A 196 7.03 20.36 -6.76
CA ASN A 196 7.31 19.85 -8.10
C ASN A 196 8.69 20.22 -8.69
N HIS A 197 9.79 20.13 -7.93
CA HIS A 197 11.04 20.78 -8.30
C HIS A 197 12.21 19.82 -8.57
N SER A 198 12.16 18.55 -8.18
CA SER A 198 13.24 17.59 -8.53
C SER A 198 12.82 16.13 -8.51
N TYR A 199 13.49 15.35 -9.37
CA TYR A 199 13.35 13.90 -9.40
C TYR A 199 13.75 13.24 -8.06
N ASN A 200 14.71 13.80 -7.33
CA ASN A 200 15.10 13.29 -6.01
C ASN A 200 13.92 13.33 -5.02
N SER A 201 13.16 14.43 -4.99
CA SER A 201 11.96 14.52 -4.15
C SER A 201 10.91 13.48 -4.54
N MET A 202 10.71 13.24 -5.83
CA MET A 202 9.81 12.20 -6.34
C MET A 202 10.27 10.79 -5.92
N HIS A 203 11.56 10.50 -6.07
CA HIS A 203 12.15 9.22 -5.65
C HIS A 203 12.05 8.99 -4.14
N ARG A 204 12.24 10.02 -3.32
CA ARG A 204 11.96 9.97 -1.87
C ARG A 204 10.50 9.63 -1.58
N GLY A 205 9.57 10.11 -2.40
CA GLY A 205 8.16 9.72 -2.36
C GLY A 205 7.98 8.21 -2.62
N LEU A 206 8.68 7.66 -3.62
CA LEU A 206 8.65 6.21 -3.88
C LEU A 206 9.19 5.41 -2.69
N ALA A 207 10.30 5.85 -2.09
CA ALA A 207 10.88 5.20 -0.92
C ALA A 207 10.00 5.32 0.34
N TYR A 208 9.22 6.40 0.46
CA TYR A 208 8.19 6.51 1.50
C TYR A 208 7.05 5.48 1.31
N GLY A 209 6.73 5.15 0.06
CA GLY A 209 5.69 4.22 -0.31
C GLY A 209 4.31 4.86 -0.39
N PHE A 210 3.28 4.02 -0.41
CA PHE A 210 1.88 4.44 -0.56
C PHE A 210 0.98 3.73 0.45
N GLU A 211 -0.10 4.41 0.84
CA GLU A 211 -1.11 3.94 1.77
C GLU A 211 -2.32 3.39 1.02
N ILE A 212 -2.76 2.22 1.44
CA ILE A 212 -4.02 1.62 1.02
C ILE A 212 -4.87 1.34 2.27
N SER A 213 -6.19 1.33 2.14
CA SER A 213 -7.10 1.21 3.27
C SER A 213 -7.85 -0.11 3.31
N TRP A 214 -8.07 -0.64 4.51
CA TRP A 214 -9.02 -1.72 4.79
C TRP A 214 -10.30 -1.21 5.48
N LEU A 215 -10.58 0.10 5.40
CA LEU A 215 -11.72 0.73 6.05
C LEU A 215 -13.05 0.09 5.63
N LYS A 216 -13.14 -0.44 4.41
CA LYS A 216 -14.32 -1.19 3.94
C LYS A 216 -14.64 -2.39 4.85
N LEU A 217 -13.63 -3.19 5.23
CA LEU A 217 -13.83 -4.29 6.17
C LEU A 217 -14.29 -3.77 7.52
N ALA A 218 -13.64 -2.74 8.04
CA ALA A 218 -14.02 -2.15 9.32
C ALA A 218 -15.47 -1.62 9.29
N CYS A 219 -15.86 -1.01 8.18
CA CYS A 219 -17.24 -0.61 7.89
C CYS A 219 -18.21 -1.79 7.89
N HIS A 220 -17.90 -2.87 7.15
CA HIS A 220 -18.76 -4.06 7.11
C HIS A 220 -18.92 -4.73 8.48
N LYS A 221 -17.87 -4.73 9.31
CA LYS A 221 -17.94 -5.27 10.68
C LYS A 221 -18.72 -4.36 11.62
N HIS A 222 -18.71 -3.05 11.41
CA HIS A 222 -19.43 -2.08 12.24
C HIS A 222 -20.91 -1.91 11.85
N CYS A 223 -21.20 -1.92 10.55
CA CYS A 223 -22.52 -1.70 9.94
C CYS A 223 -22.96 -2.98 9.23
N PRO A 224 -23.86 -3.80 9.82
CA PRO A 224 -24.37 -5.02 9.18
C PRO A 224 -25.08 -4.71 7.85
N LEU A 225 -25.07 -5.68 6.93
CA LEU A 225 -25.54 -5.60 5.53
C LEU A 225 -27.00 -5.13 5.31
N SER A 226 -27.79 -4.90 6.37
CA SER A 226 -29.12 -4.27 6.30
C SER A 226 -29.07 -2.74 6.14
N GLN A 227 -27.88 -2.14 6.18
CA GLN A 227 -27.64 -0.70 6.01
C GLN A 227 -27.02 -0.44 4.63
N SER A 228 -27.56 0.53 3.89
CA SER A 228 -27.25 0.76 2.48
C SER A 228 -25.87 1.38 2.25
N SER A 229 -25.28 2.03 3.26
CA SER A 229 -23.92 2.60 3.17
C SER A 229 -23.28 2.83 4.55
N CYS A 230 -21.96 2.69 4.62
CA CYS A 230 -21.13 3.00 5.79
C CYS A 230 -20.02 3.97 5.41
N TYR A 231 -19.70 4.90 6.29
CA TYR A 231 -18.55 5.78 6.14
C TYR A 231 -17.85 6.07 7.48
N PHE A 232 -16.61 6.55 7.42
CA PHE A 232 -15.84 6.95 8.59
C PHE A 232 -15.76 8.48 8.64
N ASP A 233 -16.30 9.04 9.71
CA ASP A 233 -16.23 10.46 9.99
C ASP A 233 -14.90 10.77 10.69
N TYR A 234 -13.98 11.38 9.95
CA TYR A 234 -12.65 11.73 10.45
C TYR A 234 -12.67 12.80 11.54
N SER A 235 -13.70 13.64 11.60
CA SER A 235 -13.83 14.67 12.64
C SER A 235 -14.24 14.06 13.97
N SER A 236 -15.16 13.08 13.94
CA SER A 236 -15.62 12.38 15.15
C SER A 236 -14.89 11.08 15.44
N GLN A 237 -14.01 10.61 14.54
CA GLN A 237 -13.30 9.32 14.60
C GLN A 237 -14.25 8.13 14.78
N LYS A 238 -15.39 8.16 14.09
CA LYS A 238 -16.46 7.14 14.24
C LYS A 238 -16.99 6.68 12.89
N PHE A 239 -17.37 5.42 12.82
CA PHE A 239 -18.18 4.91 11.73
C PHE A 239 -19.62 5.43 11.85
N LYS A 240 -20.21 5.77 10.71
CA LYS A 240 -21.60 6.16 10.57
C LYS A 240 -22.25 5.24 9.56
N CYS A 241 -23.32 4.61 9.99
CA CYS A 241 -24.13 3.76 9.15
C CYS A 241 -25.36 4.53 8.68
N LEU A 242 -25.66 4.43 7.40
CA LEU A 242 -26.80 5.08 6.78
C LEU A 242 -27.82 4.01 6.40
N PHE A 243 -29.05 4.21 6.84
CA PHE A 243 -30.17 3.41 6.40
C PHE A 243 -30.61 3.96 5.04
N GLY A 244 -30.76 3.09 4.05
CA GLY A 244 -31.54 3.42 2.87
C GLY A 244 -32.99 3.29 3.27
N GLU A 245 -33.79 4.34 3.12
CA GLU A 245 -35.24 4.15 3.07
C GLU A 245 -35.51 3.25 1.86
N ILE A 246 -35.94 2.02 2.13
CA ILE A 246 -36.54 1.16 1.11
C ILE A 246 -37.92 1.77 0.87
N SER A 247 -38.01 2.65 -0.13
CA SER A 247 -39.27 3.10 -0.72
C SER A 247 -39.72 2.12 -1.78
#